data_AF-A0A5I0FLH7-F1
#
_entry.id   AF-A0A5I0FLH7-F1
#
_cell.length_a   1.000
_cell.length_b   1.000
_cell.length_c   1.000
_cell.angle_alpha   90.00
_cell.angle_beta   90.00
_cell.angle_gamma   90.00
#
_symmetry.space_group_name_H-M   'P 1'
#
loop_
_entity.id
_entity.type
_entity.pdbx_description
1 polymer ?
#
loop_
_entity_poly.entity_id
_entity_poly.type
_entity_poly.pdbx_seq_one_letter_code
_entity_poly.pdbx_strand_id
1 'polypeptide(L)' 'MFLLYCRGTGEIGGRRPKLSPEQWAQAGRLIRAGVPRRQVAIIYDVGLSTLYRKFPAS' A
#
# COMPACT_ATOMS: atom_id res chain seq x y z
N MET A 1 -9.88 29.39 8.01
CA MET A 1 -11.16 28.65 8.07
C MET A 1 -10.98 27.38 7.25
N PHE A 2 -10.55 26.28 7.89
CA PHE A 2 -10.34 24.99 7.23
C PHE A 2 -11.66 24.22 7.23
N LEU A 3 -12.23 23.96 6.05
CA LEU A 3 -13.39 23.09 5.89
C LEU A 3 -12.93 21.62 5.97
N LEU A 4 -13.38 20.94 7.01
CA LEU A 4 -13.30 19.49 7.18
C LEU A 4 -13.93 18.77 5.98
N TYR A 5 -13.24 17.78 5.42
CA TYR A 5 -13.86 16.75 4.60
C TYR A 5 -13.66 15.38 5.26
N CYS A 6 -14.77 14.80 5.73
CA CYS A 6 -14.84 13.46 6.30
C CYS A 6 -15.48 12.51 5.28
N ARG A 7 -14.71 11.54 4.76
CA ARG A 7 -15.10 10.12 4.64
C ARG A 7 -13.83 9.27 4.48
N GLY A 8 -13.28 8.80 5.61
CA GLY A 8 -12.24 7.77 5.63
C GLY A 8 -10.81 8.26 5.32
N THR A 9 -10.13 8.76 6.37
CA THR A 9 -8.67 8.92 6.49
C THR A 9 -7.95 9.85 5.50
N GLY A 10 -8.07 11.16 5.78
CA GLY A 10 -6.91 12.03 6.00
C GLY A 10 -5.90 12.20 4.86
N GLU A 11 -6.20 13.07 3.91
CA GLU A 11 -5.16 13.76 3.15
C GLU A 11 -4.49 14.80 4.06
N ILE A 12 -3.60 14.33 4.95
CA ILE A 12 -2.71 15.18 5.72
C ILE A 12 -1.60 15.62 4.76
N GLY A 13 -1.52 16.93 4.50
CA GLY A 13 -0.61 17.53 3.52
C GLY A 13 0.81 16.97 3.61
N GLY A 14 1.22 16.28 2.55
CA GLY A 14 2.50 15.59 2.40
C GLY A 14 2.61 14.95 1.02
N ARG A 15 3.75 14.33 0.70
CA ARG A 15 3.93 13.61 -0.58
C ARG A 15 2.85 12.53 -0.69
N ARG A 16 2.05 12.59 -1.76
CA ARG A 16 1.00 11.59 -2.02
C ARG A 16 1.62 10.18 -2.00
N PRO A 17 1.12 9.26 -1.15
CA PRO A 17 1.56 7.88 -1.19
C PRO A 17 1.21 7.27 -2.55
N LYS A 18 2.14 6.52 -3.13
CA LYS A 18 1.99 5.91 -4.47
C LYS A 18 0.86 4.88 -4.53
N LEU A 19 0.50 4.29 -3.39
CA LEU A 19 -0.55 3.29 -3.25
C LEU A 19 -1.59 3.72 -2.22
N SER A 20 -2.85 3.54 -2.60
CA SER A 20 -4.01 3.70 -1.72
C SER A 20 -4.03 2.61 -0.63
N PRO A 21 -4.60 2.86 0.56
CA PRO A 21 -4.76 1.84 1.60
C PRO A 21 -5.44 0.55 1.10
N GLU A 22 -6.40 0.67 0.18
CA GLU A 22 -7.12 -0.45 -0.42
C GLU A 22 -6.21 -1.30 -1.30
N GLN A 23 -5.31 -0.66 -2.05
CA GLN A 23 -4.31 -1.36 -2.87
C GLN A 23 -3.32 -2.10 -2.00
N TRP A 24 -2.92 -1.52 -0.85
CA TRP A 24 -2.12 -2.23 0.15
C TRP A 24 -2.82 -3.46 0.71
N ALA A 25 -4.13 -3.35 1.01
CA ALA A 25 -4.92 -4.49 1.47
C ALA A 25 -4.98 -5.60 0.41
N GLN A 26 -5.13 -5.24 -0.86
CA GLN A 26 -5.14 -6.20 -1.97
C GLN A 26 -3.77 -6.86 -2.17
N ALA A 27 -2.67 -6.09 -2.14
CA ALA A 27 -1.31 -6.61 -2.21
C ALA A 27 -1.04 -7.61 -1.07
N GLY A 28 -1.50 -7.31 0.14
CA GLY A 28 -1.41 -8.22 1.29
C GLY A 28 -2.16 -9.53 1.08
N ARG A 29 -3.36 -9.49 0.48
CA ARG A 29 -4.12 -10.70 0.12
C ARG A 29 -3.37 -11.58 -0.88
N LEU A 30 -2.75 -10.98 -1.90
CA LEU A 30 -1.95 -11.70 -2.90
C LEU A 30 -0.74 -12.38 -2.26
N ILE A 31 -0.01 -11.67 -1.39
CA ILE A 31 1.15 -12.24 -0.67
C ILE A 31 0.72 -13.41 0.23
N ARG A 32 -0.43 -13.28 0.92
CA ARG A 32 -0.97 -14.35 1.76
C ARG A 32 -1.49 -15.54 0.97
N ALA A 33 -1.96 -15.32 -0.26
CA ALA A 33 -2.32 -16.37 -1.21
C ALA A 33 -1.10 -17.10 -1.81
N GLY A 34 0.13 -16.70 -1.45
CA GLY A 34 1.36 -17.33 -1.94
C GLY A 34 1.91 -16.73 -3.24
N VAL A 35 1.36 -15.61 -3.72
CA VAL A 35 1.90 -14.91 -4.90
C VAL A 35 3.30 -14.38 -4.57
N PRO A 36 4.30 -14.60 -5.45
CA PRO A 36 5.65 -14.12 -5.20
C PRO A 36 5.67 -12.59 -5.09
N ARG A 37 6.35 -12.08 -4.05
CA ARG A 37 6.48 -10.64 -3.78
C ARG A 37 7.06 -9.86 -4.97
N ARG A 38 7.88 -10.50 -5.81
CA ARG A 38 8.42 -9.92 -7.05
C ARG A 38 7.32 -9.60 -8.07
N GLN A 39 6.33 -10.48 -8.21
CA GLN A 39 5.20 -10.26 -9.11
C GLN A 39 4.28 -9.16 -8.57
N VAL A 40 4.04 -9.14 -7.25
CA VAL A 40 3.29 -8.06 -6.60
C VAL A 40 4.00 -6.70 -6.77
N ALA A 41 5.33 -6.67 -6.66
CA ALA A 41 6.13 -5.48 -6.89
C ALA A 41 5.96 -4.90 -8.31
N ILE A 42 5.92 -5.77 -9.33
CA ILE A 42 5.71 -5.36 -10.72
C ILE A 42 4.29 -4.82 -10.92
N ILE A 43 3.26 -5.52 -10.40
CA ILE A 43 1.84 -5.14 -10.56
C ILE A 43 1.56 -3.74 -9.99
N TYR A 44 2.12 -3.44 -8.83
CA TYR A 44 1.87 -2.18 -8.13
C TYR A 44 2.97 -1.14 -8.33
N ASP A 45 3.97 -1.45 -9.17
CA ASP A 45 5.16 -0.62 -9.41
C ASP A 45 5.82 -0.14 -8.11
N VAL A 46 6.02 -1.07 -7.17
CA VAL A 46 6.65 -0.83 -5.86
C VAL A 46 7.93 -1.61 -5.70
N GLY A 47 8.87 -1.03 -4.95
CA GLY A 47 10.11 -1.72 -4.61
C GLY A 47 9.86 -2.94 -3.72
N LEU A 48 10.61 -4.02 -3.96
CA LEU A 48 10.64 -5.21 -3.10
C LEU A 48 10.90 -4.84 -1.64
N SER A 49 11.81 -3.90 -1.39
CA SER A 49 12.15 -3.38 -0.06
C SER A 49 10.93 -2.80 0.66
N THR A 50 10.04 -2.12 -0.07
CA THR A 50 8.79 -1.58 0.47
C THR A 50 7.83 -2.71 0.86
N LEU A 51 7.72 -3.75 0.03
CA LEU A 51 6.90 -4.93 0.33
C LEU A 51 7.44 -5.70 1.53
N TYR A 52 8.75 -5.91 1.65
CA TYR A 52 9.34 -6.57 2.82
C TYR A 52 9.15 -5.78 4.10
N ARG A 53 9.22 -4.44 4.05
CA ARG A 53 8.99 -3.58 5.23
C ARG A 53 7.53 -3.62 5.70
N LYS A 54 6.57 -3.77 4.78
CA LYS A 54 5.13 -3.85 5.11
C LYS A 54 4.64 -5.27 5.41
N PHE A 55 5.22 -6.26 4.74
CA PHE A 55 4.87 -7.67 4.86
C PHE A 55 6.15 -8.49 5.07
N PRO A 56 6.70 -8.47 6.30
CA PRO A 56 7.90 -9.24 6.62
C PRO A 56 7.68 -10.72 6.29
N ALA A 57 8.74 -11.39 5.84
CA ALA A 57 8.74 -12.84 5.81
C ALA A 57 8.82 -13.31 7.26
N SER A 58 7.84 -14.10 7.69
CA SER A 58 7.90 -14.81 8.97
C SER A 58 9.07 -15.79 8.98
#